data_AF-B6W8S4-F1
#
_entry.id   AF-B6W8S4-F1
#
_cell.length_a   1.000
_cell.length_b   1.000
_cell.length_c   1.000
_cell.angle_alpha   90.00
_cell.angle_beta   90.00
_cell.angle_gamma   90.00
#
_symmetry.space_group_name_H-M   'P 1'
#
loop_
_entity.id
_entity.type
_entity.pdbx_description
1 polymer ?
#
loop_
_entity_poly.entity_id
_entity_poly.type
_entity_poly.pdbx_seq_one_letter_code
_entity_poly.pdbx_strand_id
1 'polypeptide(L)' 'MLTGDSNDVGQNVSNILGLDDYYSELLPQDKVEKLEEILNNNSNKNKKFPL' A
#
# COMPACT_ATOMS: atom_id res chain seq x y z
N MET A 1 -3.87 -0.44 2.32
CA MET A 1 -3.35 -1.83 2.29
C MET A 1 -2.51 -2.07 1.05
N LEU A 2 -1.46 -2.89 1.12
CA LEU A 2 -0.64 -3.31 -0.03
C LEU A 2 -0.65 -4.85 -0.14
N THR A 3 -1.21 -5.41 -1.21
CA THR A 3 -1.28 -6.87 -1.41
C THR A 3 -0.86 -7.28 -2.83
N GLY A 4 -0.43 -8.53 -2.99
CA GLY A 4 -0.16 -9.17 -4.28
C GLY A 4 -1.33 -10.00 -4.82
N ASP A 5 -2.42 -10.12 -4.06
CA ASP A 5 -3.63 -10.81 -4.51
C ASP A 5 -4.32 -10.05 -5.66
N SER A 6 -5.22 -10.73 -6.37
CA SER A 6 -6.04 -10.11 -7.42
C SER A 6 -6.83 -8.91 -6.90
N ASN A 7 -7.20 -8.01 -7.81
CA ASN A 7 -7.98 -6.82 -7.46
C ASN A 7 -9.28 -7.15 -6.73
N ASP A 8 -10.03 -8.13 -7.22
CA ASP A 8 -11.31 -8.56 -6.62
C ASP A 8 -11.15 -8.98 -5.14
N VAL A 9 -10.07 -9.71 -4.83
CA VAL A 9 -9.77 -10.14 -3.45
C VAL A 9 -9.33 -8.95 -2.61
N GLY A 10 -8.43 -8.12 -3.12
CA GLY A 10 -7.94 -6.92 -2.45
C GLY A 10 -9.07 -5.95 -2.09
N GLN A 11 -9.99 -5.71 -3.03
CA GLN A 11 -11.16 -4.84 -2.86
C GLN A 11 -12.14 -5.39 -1.83
N ASN A 12 -12.44 -6.69 -1.88
CA ASN A 12 -13.36 -7.30 -0.92
C ASN A 12 -12.83 -7.16 0.51
N VAL A 13 -11.55 -7.49 0.73
CA VAL A 13 -10.92 -7.39 2.05
C VAL A 13 -10.82 -5.93 2.52
N SER A 14 -10.49 -4.98 1.64
CA SER A 14 -10.45 -3.55 2.02
C SER A 14 -11.82 -3.03 2.46
N ASN A 15 -12.89 -3.45 1.78
CA ASN A 15 -14.26 -3.07 2.12
C ASN A 15 -14.70 -3.64 3.47
N ILE A 16 -14.40 -4.92 3.73
CA ILE A 16 -14.70 -5.58 5.02
C ILE A 16 -13.99 -4.87 6.18
N LEU A 17 -12.75 -4.44 5.97
CA LEU A 17 -11.94 -3.77 6.98
C LEU A 17 -12.20 -2.26 7.08
N GLY A 18 -12.96 -1.67 6.15
CA GLY A 18 -13.22 -0.24 6.10
C GLY A 18 -11.96 0.60 5.89
N LEU A 19 -11.03 0.13 5.04
CA LEU A 19 -9.79 0.86 4.75
C LEU A 19 -10.03 2.00 3.76
N ASP A 20 -9.36 3.13 3.98
CA ASP A 20 -9.45 4.30 3.07
C ASP A 20 -8.86 4.00 1.68
N ASP A 21 -7.67 3.37 1.65
CA ASP A 21 -6.96 3.05 0.42
C ASP A 21 -6.47 1.59 0.40
N TYR A 22 -6.51 0.97 -0.78
CA TYR A 22 -5.90 -0.32 -1.06
C TYR A 22 -5.22 -0.35 -2.43
N TYR A 23 -4.17 -1.16 -2.53
CA TYR A 23 -3.43 -1.42 -3.77
C TYR A 23 -3.16 -2.93 -3.85
N SER A 24 -3.56 -3.54 -4.96
CA SER A 24 -3.57 -4.99 -5.22
C SER A 24 -2.66 -5.35 -6.40
N GLU A 25 -2.48 -6.65 -6.65
CA GLU A 25 -1.68 -7.18 -7.77
C GLU A 25 -0.22 -6.69 -7.78
N LEU A 26 0.28 -6.24 -6.62
CA LEU A 26 1.63 -5.70 -6.49
C LEU A 26 2.65 -6.83 -6.50
N LEU A 27 3.64 -6.72 -7.39
CA LEU A 27 4.86 -7.51 -7.28
C LEU A 27 5.70 -7.05 -6.07
N PRO A 28 6.70 -7.83 -5.64
CA PRO A 28 7.56 -7.44 -4.52
C PRO A 28 8.18 -6.04 -4.69
N GLN A 29 8.61 -5.69 -5.90
CA GLN A 29 9.17 -4.37 -6.22
C GLN A 29 8.11 -3.27 -6.13
N ASP A 30 6.97 -3.46 -6.78
CA ASP A 30 5.86 -2.49 -6.78
C ASP A 30 5.36 -2.19 -5.36
N LYS A 31 5.38 -3.20 -4.48
CA LYS A 31 5.02 -3.02 -3.06
C LYS A 31 6.01 -2.09 -2.32
N VAL A 32 7.30 -2.19 -2.62
CA VAL A 32 8.33 -1.29 -2.04
C VAL A 32 8.17 0.11 -2.60
N GLU A 33 8.04 0.26 -3.92
CA GLU A 33 7.84 1.56 -4.57
C GLU A 33 6.60 2.28 -4.04
N LYS A 34 5.47 1.56 -3.92
CA LYS A 34 4.23 2.16 -3.42
C LYS A 34 4.31 2.55 -1.95
N LEU A 35 5.03 1.77 -1.14
CA LEU A 35 5.28 2.11 0.26
C LEU A 35 6.09 3.41 0.36
N GLU A 36 7.15 3.55 -0.43
CA GLU A 36 7.96 4.77 -0.47
C GLU A 36 7.15 5.99 -0.94
N GLU A 37 6.31 5.83 -1.97
CA GLU A 37 5.40 6.87 -2.45
C GLU A 37 4.46 7.36 -1.34
N ILE A 38 3.81 6.44 -0.61
CA ILE A 38 2.91 6.77 0.50
C ILE A 38 3.66 7.51 1.60
N LEU A 39 4.87 7.08 1.96
CA LEU A 39 5.67 7.74 2.99
C LEU A 39 6.13 9.14 2.56
N ASN A 40 6.55 9.29 1.30
CA ASN A 40 7.01 10.55 0.74
C ASN A 40 5.84 11.56 0.59
N ASN A 41 4.66 11.09 0.17
CA ASN A 41 3.45 11.93 0.10
C ASN A 41 2.97 12.38 1.49
N ASN A 42 3.24 11.58 2.53
CA ASN A 42 2.95 11.92 3.93
C ASN A 42 4.08 12.71 4.64
N SER A 43 5.15 13.07 3.93
CA SER A 43 6.39 13.64 4.51
C SER A 43 6.32 15.11 4.96
N ASN A 44 5.15 15.58 5.38
CA ASN A 44 5.08 16.58 6.46
C ASN A 44 5.39 15.97 7.84
N LYS A 45 5.67 14.66 7.97
CA LYS A 45 6.09 14.02 9.23
C LYS A 45 7.26 13.03 9.05
N ASN A 46 8.48 13.57 9.06
CA ASN A 46 9.75 12.96 9.52
C ASN A 46 9.76 11.46 9.91
N LYS A 47 9.89 10.55 8.95
CA LYS A 47 10.41 9.18 9.19
C LYS A 47 10.95 8.57 7.89
N LYS A 48 12.25 8.71 7.64
CA LYS A 48 12.96 7.85 6.69
C LYS A 48 13.34 6.55 7.42
N PHE A 49 12.83 5.42 6.96
CA PHE A 49 13.34 4.11 7.36
C PHE A 49 14.62 3.84 6.54
N PRO A 50 15.73 3.43 7.16
CA PRO A 50 16.89 2.96 6.42
C PRO A 50 16.56 1.58 5.84
N LEU A 51 16.74 1.43 4.54
CA LEU A 51 16.83 0.13 3.85
C LEU A 51 18.16 -0.54 4.19
#